data_AF-A0A2A6M565-F1
#
_entry.id   AF-A0A2A6M565-F1
#
_cell.length_a   1.000
_cell.length_b   1.000
_cell.length_c   1.000
_cell.angle_alpha   90.00
_cell.angle_beta   90.00
_cell.angle_gamma   90.00
#
_symmetry.space_group_name_H-M   'P 1'
#
loop_
_entity.id
_entity.type
_entity.pdbx_description
1 polymer ?
#
loop_
_entity_poly.entity_id
_entity_poly.type
_entity_poly.pdbx_seq_one_letter_code
_entity_poly.pdbx_strand_id
1 'polypeptide(L)'
;MLDIGGTGGMKFATAFLAMSLFLMPTAEAQEQLVWHHGLSLVDELKYRPGFAHFDYVNPDAPKGGDIRLSQTGTFDSFNPLLATKGEPAVGLSLVFDTLLKPADDEISTAYGLLA
;
A
#
# COMPACT_ATOMS: atom_id res chain seq x y z
N MET A 1 54.43 -50.15 25.71
CA MET A 1 53.26 -49.51 26.35
C MET A 1 53.22 -48.08 25.78
N LEU A 2 52.42 -47.85 24.74
CA LEU A 2 52.35 -46.56 24.03
C LEU A 2 51.28 -45.69 24.69
N ASP A 3 51.69 -44.54 25.18
CA ASP A 3 50.84 -43.52 25.78
C ASP A 3 50.21 -42.67 24.66
N ILE A 4 48.91 -42.76 24.47
CA ILE A 4 48.15 -42.08 23.41
C ILE A 4 47.68 -40.74 23.97
N GLY A 5 48.53 -39.71 23.83
CA GLY A 5 48.28 -38.35 24.28
C GLY A 5 47.16 -37.65 23.48
N GLY A 6 45.94 -37.65 24.04
CA GLY A 6 44.80 -36.89 23.56
C GLY A 6 44.91 -35.40 23.92
N THR A 7 45.47 -34.58 23.02
CA THR A 7 45.46 -33.11 23.20
C THR A 7 45.29 -32.30 21.90
N GLY A 8 45.01 -32.97 20.78
CA GLY A 8 44.86 -32.33 19.45
C GLY A 8 43.45 -31.88 19.11
N GLY A 9 42.41 -32.60 19.53
CA GLY A 9 41.03 -32.36 19.06
C GLY A 9 40.38 -31.05 19.53
N MET A 10 40.75 -30.58 20.74
CA MET A 10 40.08 -29.42 21.37
C MET A 10 40.52 -28.07 20.80
N LYS A 11 41.72 -27.99 20.20
CA LYS A 11 42.23 -26.79 19.51
C LYS A 11 41.70 -26.65 18.08
N PHE A 12 41.42 -27.76 17.40
CA PHE A 12 40.77 -27.74 16.08
C PHE A 12 39.28 -27.40 16.19
N ALA A 13 38.59 -27.88 17.24
CA ALA A 13 37.18 -27.56 17.49
C ALA A 13 36.95 -26.07 17.76
N THR A 14 37.86 -25.42 18.50
CA THR A 14 37.80 -23.97 18.78
C THR A 14 38.11 -23.12 17.56
N ALA A 15 39.04 -23.55 16.70
CA ALA A 15 39.31 -22.90 15.41
C ALA A 15 38.11 -23.01 14.45
N PHE A 16 37.45 -24.17 14.41
CA PHE A 16 36.23 -24.37 13.61
C PHE A 16 35.06 -23.52 14.10
N LEU A 17 34.90 -23.38 15.42
CA LEU A 17 33.87 -22.54 16.04
C LEU A 17 34.12 -21.04 15.80
N ALA A 18 35.38 -20.60 15.79
CA ALA A 18 35.74 -19.23 15.46
C ALA A 18 35.53 -18.91 13.96
N MET A 19 35.78 -19.88 13.08
CA MET A 19 35.54 -19.73 11.63
C MET A 19 34.04 -19.71 11.30
N SER A 20 33.21 -20.48 12.01
CA SER A 20 31.76 -20.50 11.79
C SER A 20 31.06 -19.21 12.23
N LEU A 21 31.64 -18.47 13.17
CA LEU A 21 31.17 -17.12 13.55
C LEU A 21 31.42 -16.07 12.45
N PHE A 22 32.46 -16.25 11.62
CA PHE A 22 32.77 -15.35 10.49
C PHE A 22 31.96 -15.63 9.22
N LEU A 23 31.32 -16.81 9.12
CA LEU A 23 30.45 -17.19 7.99
C LEU A 23 28.97 -16.89 8.24
N MET A 24 28.64 -16.21 9.35
CA MET A 24 27.28 -15.76 9.62
C MET A 24 26.87 -14.79 8.50
N PRO A 25 25.79 -15.06 7.74
CA PRO A 25 25.26 -14.07 6.83
C PRO A 25 24.90 -12.84 7.66
N THR A 26 25.49 -11.69 7.30
CA THR A 26 25.07 -10.41 7.87
C THR A 26 23.59 -10.25 7.60
N ALA A 27 22.79 -10.16 8.66
CA ALA A 27 21.40 -9.78 8.53
C ALA A 27 21.39 -8.38 7.89
N GLU A 28 20.97 -8.28 6.63
CA GLU A 28 20.71 -6.99 6.01
C GLU A 28 19.61 -6.32 6.83
N ALA A 29 19.90 -5.11 7.33
CA ALA A 29 18.87 -4.30 7.95
C ALA A 29 17.78 -4.07 6.90
N GLN A 30 16.54 -4.43 7.23
CA GLN A 30 15.40 -4.19 6.34
C GLN A 30 15.37 -2.71 5.98
N GLU A 31 15.29 -2.40 4.68
CA GLU A 31 15.13 -1.04 4.19
C GLU A 31 14.00 -0.36 4.96
N GLN A 32 14.28 0.85 5.44
CA GLN A 32 13.31 1.64 6.19
C GLN A 32 12.14 1.95 5.25
N LEU A 33 10.93 1.49 5.59
CA LEU A 33 9.75 1.71 4.75
C LEU A 33 9.51 3.21 4.59
N VAL A 34 9.57 3.69 3.35
CA VAL A 34 9.22 5.06 2.99
C VAL A 34 7.72 5.13 2.74
N TRP A 35 7.02 5.91 3.56
CA TRP A 35 5.59 6.16 3.39
C TRP A 35 5.38 7.23 2.32
N HIS A 36 4.52 6.91 1.34
CA HIS A 36 4.11 7.84 0.29
C HIS A 36 2.65 8.25 0.50
N HIS A 37 2.34 9.54 0.31
CA HIS A 37 0.97 10.07 0.44
C HIS A 37 0.13 9.91 -0.83
N GLY A 38 0.76 9.52 -1.94
CA GLY A 38 0.13 9.30 -3.22
C GLY A 38 1.07 8.60 -4.21
N LEU A 39 0.52 8.29 -5.38
CA LEU A 39 1.20 7.61 -6.47
C LEU A 39 0.94 8.37 -7.78
N SER A 40 1.93 8.38 -8.65
CA SER A 40 1.84 8.93 -10.02
C SER A 40 2.59 8.02 -10.97
N LEU A 41 2.08 7.87 -12.19
CA LEU A 41 2.74 7.09 -13.26
C LEU A 41 3.60 7.95 -14.20
N VAL A 42 3.41 9.28 -14.20
CA VAL A 42 3.99 10.17 -15.23
C VAL A 42 4.90 11.20 -14.60
N ASP A 43 4.32 12.14 -13.85
CA ASP A 43 5.02 13.29 -13.28
C ASP A 43 5.07 13.23 -11.75
N GLU A 44 5.71 14.21 -11.11
CA GLU A 44 5.61 14.42 -9.67
C GLU A 44 4.17 14.78 -9.25
N LEU A 45 3.79 14.41 -8.03
CA LEU A 45 2.48 14.74 -7.47
C LEU A 45 2.32 16.25 -7.29
N LYS A 46 1.26 16.81 -7.84
CA LYS A 46 0.90 18.23 -7.66
C LYS A 46 0.63 18.57 -6.20
N TYR A 47 -0.11 17.72 -5.50
CA TYR A 47 -0.51 17.97 -4.11
C TYR A 47 0.55 17.45 -3.14
N ARG A 48 1.03 18.36 -2.28
CA ARG A 48 2.05 18.06 -1.26
C ARG A 48 1.48 17.24 -0.10
N PRO A 49 2.31 16.52 0.68
CA PRO A 49 1.85 15.85 1.90
C PRO A 49 1.08 16.80 2.82
N GLY A 50 -0.08 16.36 3.32
CA GLY A 50 -0.91 17.13 4.25
C GLY A 50 -1.78 18.22 3.61
N PHE A 51 -1.94 18.24 2.29
CA PHE A 51 -2.94 19.10 1.64
C PHE A 51 -4.35 18.81 2.20
N ALA A 52 -5.17 19.85 2.38
CA ALA A 52 -6.47 19.73 3.04
C ALA A 52 -7.60 19.26 2.11
N HIS A 53 -7.55 19.66 0.83
CA HIS A 53 -8.52 19.33 -0.19
C HIS A 53 -7.90 19.56 -1.58
N PHE A 54 -8.45 18.92 -2.61
CA PHE A 54 -8.06 19.25 -3.99
C PHE A 54 -8.44 20.69 -4.35
N ASP A 55 -7.72 21.29 -5.30
CA ASP A 55 -7.89 22.71 -5.68
C ASP A 55 -9.28 22.98 -6.28
N TYR A 56 -9.90 21.95 -6.86
CA TYR A 56 -11.23 22.02 -7.47
C TYR A 56 -12.38 21.84 -6.46
N VAL A 57 -12.09 21.72 -5.16
CA VAL A 57 -13.09 21.63 -4.10
C VAL A 57 -13.44 23.03 -3.61
N ASN A 58 -14.74 23.31 -3.48
CA ASN A 58 -15.23 24.46 -2.72
C ASN A 58 -15.40 24.06 -1.24
N PRO A 59 -14.49 24.47 -0.32
CA PRO A 59 -14.58 24.10 1.10
C PRO A 59 -15.84 24.70 1.77
N ASP A 60 -16.30 25.86 1.29
CA ASP A 60 -17.47 26.58 1.81
C ASP A 60 -18.79 26.14 1.16
N ALA A 61 -18.79 25.01 0.43
CA ALA A 61 -19.98 24.48 -0.20
C ALA A 61 -21.10 24.27 0.84
N PRO A 62 -22.30 24.87 0.66
CA PRO A 62 -23.44 24.68 1.54
C PRO A 62 -23.73 23.19 1.74
N LYS A 63 -23.97 22.78 2.99
CA LYS A 63 -24.27 21.38 3.32
C LYS A 63 -25.78 21.19 3.41
N GLY A 64 -26.27 20.11 2.80
CA GLY A 64 -27.69 19.74 2.79
C GLY A 64 -28.42 20.06 1.48
N GLY A 65 -29.73 19.78 1.45
CA GLY A 65 -30.57 19.84 0.26
C GLY A 65 -30.68 18.51 -0.49
N ASP A 66 -31.54 18.49 -1.51
CA ASP A 66 -31.79 17.30 -2.34
C ASP A 66 -31.21 17.50 -3.74
N ILE A 67 -30.45 16.52 -4.23
CA ILE A 67 -30.08 16.39 -5.63
C ILE A 67 -30.95 15.29 -6.25
N ARG A 68 -31.67 15.60 -7.33
CA ARG A 68 -32.49 14.64 -8.09
C ARG A 68 -31.84 14.40 -9.45
N LEU A 69 -31.18 13.26 -9.62
CA LEU A 69 -30.56 12.84 -10.88
C LEU A 69 -31.45 11.81 -11.58
N SER A 70 -31.45 11.84 -12.90
CA SER A 70 -32.12 10.83 -13.74
C SER A 70 -31.09 9.96 -14.44
N GLN A 71 -31.41 8.68 -14.61
CA GLN A 71 -30.66 7.76 -15.46
C GLN A 71 -31.62 6.96 -16.33
N THR A 72 -31.20 6.67 -17.56
CA THR A 72 -31.90 5.74 -18.45
C THR A 72 -31.62 4.30 -18.06
N GLY A 73 -32.66 3.49 -17.87
CA GLY A 73 -32.55 2.06 -17.57
C GLY A 73 -33.23 1.66 -16.25
N THR A 74 -32.91 0.46 -15.76
CA THR A 74 -33.31 -0.08 -14.45
C THR A 74 -32.10 -0.78 -13.82
N PHE A 75 -32.20 -1.11 -12.53
CA PHE A 75 -31.21 -1.94 -11.83
C PHE A 75 -31.90 -3.16 -11.21
N ASP A 76 -31.13 -4.21 -10.92
CA ASP A 76 -31.58 -5.39 -10.17
C ASP A 76 -30.56 -5.87 -9.11
N SER A 77 -29.42 -5.20 -8.97
CA SER A 77 -28.36 -5.54 -8.02
C SER A 77 -27.80 -4.29 -7.32
N PHE A 78 -27.45 -4.46 -6.03
CA PHE A 78 -26.67 -3.48 -5.25
C PHE A 78 -25.23 -3.96 -4.97
N ASN A 79 -24.83 -5.10 -5.56
CA ASN A 79 -23.48 -5.63 -5.39
C ASN A 79 -22.60 -5.24 -6.59
N PRO A 80 -21.67 -4.28 -6.44
CA PRO A 80 -20.85 -3.79 -7.54
C PRO A 80 -19.78 -4.80 -7.99
N LEU A 81 -19.54 -5.87 -7.23
CA LEU A 81 -18.51 -6.87 -7.53
C LEU A 81 -18.98 -7.93 -8.53
N LEU A 82 -20.28 -7.98 -8.82
CA LEU A 82 -20.89 -8.94 -9.73
C LEU A 82 -20.89 -8.43 -11.18
N ALA A 83 -19.70 -8.19 -11.74
CA ALA A 83 -19.53 -7.56 -13.05
C ALA A 83 -20.27 -8.25 -14.23
N THR A 84 -20.62 -9.53 -14.11
CA THR A 84 -21.29 -10.31 -15.17
C THR A 84 -22.71 -10.74 -14.81
N LYS A 85 -23.24 -10.31 -13.65
CA LYS A 85 -24.53 -10.76 -13.12
C LYS A 85 -25.37 -9.59 -12.61
N GLY A 86 -26.47 -9.33 -13.32
CA GLY A 86 -27.39 -8.24 -13.00
C GLY A 86 -26.86 -6.88 -13.48
N GLU A 87 -27.71 -5.87 -13.33
CA GLU A 87 -27.42 -4.47 -13.60
C GLU A 87 -27.27 -3.73 -12.25
N PRO A 88 -26.07 -3.21 -11.92
CA PRO A 88 -25.84 -2.52 -10.66
C PRO A 88 -26.56 -1.17 -10.63
N ALA A 89 -27.08 -0.80 -9.45
CA ALA A 89 -27.61 0.54 -9.22
C ALA A 89 -26.54 1.62 -9.45
N VAL A 90 -26.93 2.78 -9.97
CA VAL A 90 -26.04 3.95 -10.05
C VAL A 90 -25.87 4.62 -8.70
N GLY A 91 -24.70 5.21 -8.49
CA GLY A 91 -24.33 5.89 -7.26
C GLY A 91 -23.74 4.96 -6.19
N LEU A 92 -23.53 3.67 -6.49
CA LEU A 92 -22.88 2.74 -5.55
C LEU A 92 -21.49 3.22 -5.11
N SER A 93 -20.76 3.97 -5.95
CA SER A 93 -19.48 4.59 -5.58
C SER A 93 -19.57 5.63 -4.45
N LEU A 94 -20.78 6.07 -4.06
CA LEU A 94 -20.99 6.96 -2.91
C LEU A 94 -21.11 6.20 -1.58
N VAL A 95 -21.22 4.87 -1.63
CA VAL A 95 -21.43 3.98 -0.47
C VAL A 95 -20.24 3.05 -0.22
N PHE A 96 -19.38 2.86 -1.23
CA PHE A 96 -18.16 2.06 -1.13
C PHE A 96 -16.91 2.93 -1.31
N ASP A 97 -15.92 2.74 -0.44
CA ASP A 97 -14.63 3.43 -0.48
C ASP A 97 -13.52 2.57 -1.11
N THR A 98 -12.56 3.24 -1.75
CA THR A 98 -11.33 2.66 -2.28
C THR A 98 -10.14 2.94 -1.37
N LEU A 99 -9.00 2.28 -1.61
CA LEU A 99 -7.76 2.59 -0.87
C LEU A 99 -7.21 3.97 -1.21
N LEU A 100 -7.25 4.32 -2.50
CA LEU A 100 -6.75 5.58 -3.04
C LEU A 100 -7.84 6.27 -3.86
N LYS A 101 -7.77 7.60 -3.93
CA LYS A 101 -8.66 8.47 -4.71
C LYS A 101 -7.86 9.14 -5.83
N PRO A 102 -8.22 8.94 -7.12
CA PRO A 102 -7.63 9.71 -8.20
C PRO A 102 -8.02 11.19 -8.09
N ALA A 103 -7.09 12.08 -8.46
CA ALA A 103 -7.36 13.50 -8.61
C ALA A 103 -7.87 13.78 -10.04
N ASP A 104 -8.94 14.55 -10.16
CA ASP A 104 -9.61 14.81 -11.45
C ASP A 104 -8.86 15.87 -12.30
N ASP A 105 -7.91 16.57 -11.69
CA ASP A 105 -7.11 17.63 -12.32
C ASP A 105 -5.65 17.24 -12.59
N GLU A 106 -5.32 15.94 -12.45
CA GLU A 106 -4.01 15.38 -12.72
C GLU A 106 -4.10 14.11 -13.58
N ILE A 107 -3.04 13.81 -14.34
CA ILE A 107 -3.00 12.63 -15.20
C ILE A 107 -2.41 11.47 -14.42
N SER A 108 -3.20 10.40 -14.25
CA SER A 108 -2.72 9.14 -13.70
C SER A 108 -2.12 9.23 -12.28
N THR A 109 -2.70 10.07 -11.43
CA THR A 109 -2.34 10.16 -10.01
C THR A 109 -3.43 9.58 -9.10
N ALA A 110 -3.04 9.17 -7.90
CA ALA A 110 -3.97 8.79 -6.84
C ALA A 110 -3.40 9.09 -5.46
N TYR A 111 -4.22 9.64 -4.56
CA TYR A 111 -3.86 10.02 -3.20
C TYR A 111 -4.57 9.11 -2.18
N GLY A 112 -4.04 9.04 -0.96
CA GLY A 112 -4.64 8.26 0.13
C GLY A 112 -6.14 8.57 0.35
N LEU A 113 -6.97 7.53 0.41
CA LEU A 113 -8.36 7.61 0.88
C LEU A 113 -8.52 6.80 2.18
N LEU A 114 -8.53 5.47 2.08
CA LEU A 114 -8.52 4.57 3.26
C LEU A 114 -7.11 4.09 3.64
N ALA A 115 -6.16 4.17 2.69
CA ALA A 115 -4.79 3.65 2.84
C ALA A 115 -3.94 4.42 3.86
#